data_AF-A0A964VG34-F1
#
_entry.id   AF-A0A964VG34-F1
#
_cell.length_a   1.000
_cell.length_b   1.000
_cell.length_c   1.000
_cell.angle_alpha   90.00
_cell.angle_beta   90.00
_cell.angle_gamma   90.00
#
_symmetry.space_group_name_H-M   'P 1'
#
loop_
_entity.id
_entity.type
_entity.pdbx_description
1 polymer ?
#
loop_
_entity_poly.entity_id
_entity_poly.type
_entity_poly.pdbx_seq_one_letter_code
_entity_poly.pdbx_strand_id
1 'polypeptide(L)' 'MAQPICEVCGNDYDKSFTLTTHDGKKHTFDSFECAIHAVAPTCGHCRCRVIGHGMESEGTMYCCAHCAEEAGVTGMADLK' A
#
# COMPACT_ATOMS: atom_id res chain seq x y z
N MET A 1 -16.92 11.43 -24.30
CA MET A 1 -15.50 11.10 -24.10
C MET A 1 -15.44 10.09 -22.98
N ALA A 2 -14.76 8.95 -23.17
CA ALA A 2 -14.62 7.96 -22.09
C ALA A 2 -13.67 8.54 -21.03
N GLN A 3 -14.05 8.49 -19.76
CA GLN A 3 -13.21 8.96 -18.66
C GLN A 3 -12.38 7.77 -18.12
N PRO A 4 -11.36 8.04 -17.29
CA PRO A 4 -10.59 6.97 -16.67
C PRO A 4 -11.48 6.20 -15.69
N ILE A 5 -11.44 4.87 -15.78
CA ILE A 5 -12.19 3.96 -14.93
C ILE A 5 -11.29 3.49 -13.79
N CYS A 6 -11.76 3.59 -12.56
CA CYS A 6 -11.05 3.06 -11.39
C CYS A 6 -10.89 1.55 -11.48
N GLU A 7 -9.68 1.05 -11.30
CA GLU A 7 -9.34 -0.38 -11.40
C GLU A 7 -9.97 -1.25 -10.31
N VAL A 8 -10.40 -0.64 -9.20
CA VAL A 8 -10.95 -1.38 -8.05
C VAL A 8 -12.48 -1.37 -8.05
N CYS A 9 -13.09 -0.19 -8.10
CA CYS A 9 -14.55 -0.04 -7.97
C CYS A 9 -15.28 0.08 -9.32
N GLY A 10 -14.57 0.30 -10.42
CA GLY A 10 -15.16 0.45 -11.75
C GLY A 10 -15.85 1.79 -12.00
N ASN A 11 -15.67 2.78 -11.11
CA ASN A 11 -16.24 4.11 -11.27
C ASN A 11 -15.59 4.85 -12.46
N ASP A 12 -16.40 5.40 -13.35
CA ASP A 12 -15.98 6.21 -14.49
C ASP A 12 -16.00 7.69 -14.06
N TYR A 13 -14.82 8.26 -13.83
CA TYR A 13 -14.70 9.57 -13.18
C TYR A 13 -13.56 10.42 -13.72
N ASP A 14 -13.88 11.66 -14.11
CA ASP A 14 -12.98 12.59 -14.79
C ASP A 14 -11.80 13.04 -13.92
N LYS A 15 -11.96 13.00 -12.60
CA LYS A 15 -10.91 13.36 -11.63
C LYS A 15 -10.17 12.17 -11.04
N SER A 16 -10.23 11.03 -11.71
CA SER A 16 -9.34 9.91 -11.42
C SER A 16 -7.87 10.31 -11.60
N PHE A 17 -6.98 9.60 -10.93
CA PHE A 17 -5.54 9.83 -10.94
C PHE A 17 -4.78 8.56 -11.28
N THR A 18 -3.54 8.73 -11.74
CA THR A 18 -2.62 7.62 -12.02
C THR A 18 -1.58 7.49 -10.92
N LEU A 19 -1.42 6.29 -10.39
CA LEU A 19 -0.35 5.90 -9.47
C LEU A 19 0.67 5.05 -10.23
N THR A 20 1.95 5.43 -10.15
CA THR A 20 3.04 4.62 -10.72
C THR A 20 3.82 3.94 -9.59
N THR A 21 3.91 2.62 -9.62
CA THR A 21 4.64 1.84 -8.60
C THR A 21 6.14 1.78 -8.88
N HIS A 22 6.93 1.31 -7.91
CA HIS A 22 8.40 1.22 -8.02
C HIS A 22 8.88 0.37 -9.20
N ASP A 23 8.10 -0.63 -9.61
CA ASP A 23 8.35 -1.49 -10.78
C ASP A 23 7.87 -0.87 -12.11
N GLY A 24 7.40 0.37 -12.10
CA GLY A 24 6.99 1.13 -13.28
C GLY A 24 5.58 0.84 -13.77
N LYS A 25 4.80 -0.01 -13.09
CA LYS A 25 3.39 -0.24 -13.42
C LYS A 25 2.57 1.00 -13.13
N LYS A 26 1.65 1.31 -14.03
CA LYS A 26 0.71 2.42 -13.90
C LYS A 26 -0.66 1.87 -13.56
N HIS A 27 -1.29 2.47 -12.56
CA HIS A 27 -2.63 2.15 -12.09
C HIS A 27 -3.53 3.37 -12.09
N THR A 28 -4.82 3.20 -12.34
CA THR A 28 -5.84 4.27 -12.33
C THR A 28 -6.82 4.09 -11.19
N PHE A 29 -7.00 5.12 -10.37
CA PHE A 29 -7.92 5.12 -9.23
C PHE A 29 -8.70 6.42 -9.12
N ASP A 30 -9.90 6.35 -8.57
CA ASP A 30 -10.75 7.51 -8.28
C ASP A 30 -10.62 8.03 -6.84
N SER A 31 -9.97 7.24 -5.97
CA SER A 31 -9.85 7.50 -4.54
C SER A 31 -8.59 6.87 -3.95
N PHE A 32 -8.07 7.46 -2.86
CA PHE A 32 -6.95 6.87 -2.12
C PHE A 32 -7.32 5.55 -1.44
N GLU A 33 -8.58 5.36 -1.07
CA GLU A 33 -9.07 4.09 -0.53
C GLU A 33 -8.85 2.95 -1.54
N CYS A 34 -9.31 3.13 -2.79
CA CYS A 34 -9.10 2.16 -3.86
C CYS A 34 -7.61 1.94 -4.14
N ALA A 35 -6.83 3.02 -4.21
CA ALA A 35 -5.39 2.93 -4.42
C ALA A 35 -4.72 2.10 -3.31
N ILE A 36 -4.95 2.44 -2.04
CA ILE A 36 -4.40 1.73 -0.87
C ILE A 36 -4.85 0.26 -0.86
N HIS A 37 -6.12 0.00 -1.16
CA HIS A 37 -6.65 -1.36 -1.21
C HIS A 37 -5.89 -2.23 -2.23
N ALA A 38 -5.59 -1.67 -3.40
CA ALA A 38 -4.93 -2.38 -4.48
C ALA A 38 -3.41 -2.51 -4.28
N VAL A 39 -2.73 -1.43 -3.88
CA VAL A 39 -1.26 -1.34 -3.99
C VAL A 39 -0.51 -1.34 -2.66
N ALA A 40 -1.17 -1.05 -1.54
CA ALA A 40 -0.47 -0.96 -0.26
C ALA A 40 -0.04 -2.37 0.22
N PRO A 41 1.21 -2.54 0.68
CA PRO A 41 1.67 -3.78 1.25
C PRO A 41 0.80 -4.23 2.43
N THR A 42 0.76 -5.54 2.67
CA THR A 42 0.06 -6.11 3.82
C THR A 42 1.04 -6.40 4.93
N CYS A 43 0.72 -5.98 6.15
CA CYS A 43 1.51 -6.31 7.33
C CYS A 43 1.56 -7.84 7.53
N GLY A 44 2.76 -8.39 7.69
CA GLY A 44 3.00 -9.82 7.92
C GLY A 44 2.38 -10.35 9.22
N HIS A 45 2.14 -9.48 10.20
CA HIS A 45 1.57 -9.83 11.50
C HIS A 45 0.04 -9.55 11.55
N CYS A 46 -0.36 -8.28 11.57
CA CYS A 46 -1.76 -7.89 11.80
C CYS A 46 -2.62 -7.82 10.53
N ARG A 47 -2.05 -8.09 9.34
CA ARG A 47 -2.74 -8.10 8.04
C ARG A 47 -3.38 -6.79 7.59
N CYS A 48 -3.15 -5.68 8.29
CA CYS A 48 -3.59 -4.37 7.83
C CYS A 48 -2.78 -3.91 6.60
N ARG A 49 -3.31 -2.91 5.88
CA ARG A 49 -2.58 -2.23 4.81
C ARG A 49 -1.58 -1.25 5.41
N VAL A 50 -0.34 -1.29 4.93
CA VAL A 50 0.74 -0.39 5.33
C VAL A 50 0.61 0.93 4.56
N ILE A 51 0.13 1.98 5.23
CA ILE A 51 -0.14 3.30 4.62
C ILE A 51 0.94 4.33 5.00
N GLY A 52 1.61 4.13 6.14
CA GLY A 52 2.69 4.98 6.62
C GLY A 52 4.09 4.41 6.34
N HIS A 53 5.06 4.80 7.16
CA HIS A 53 6.43 4.26 7.13
C HIS A 53 6.43 2.81 7.63
N GLY A 54 6.16 1.88 6.72
CA GLY A 54 6.32 0.46 6.99
C GLY A 54 7.78 0.09 7.22
N MET A 55 7.98 -1.05 7.84
CA MET A 55 9.29 -1.64 8.06
C MET A 55 9.38 -2.95 7.27
N GLU A 56 10.55 -3.26 6.74
CA GLU A 56 10.79 -4.50 6.00
C GLU A 56 11.87 -5.33 6.69
N SER A 57 11.60 -6.63 6.90
CA SER A 57 12.61 -7.62 7.32
C SER A 57 12.51 -8.84 6.45
N GLU A 58 13.63 -9.28 5.87
CA GLU A 58 13.69 -10.51 5.05
C GLU A 58 12.59 -10.58 3.98
N GLY A 59 12.24 -9.43 3.37
CA GLY A 59 11.18 -9.30 2.36
C GLY A 59 9.74 -9.30 2.91
N THR A 60 9.55 -9.33 4.23
CA THR A 60 8.23 -9.20 4.87
C THR A 60 8.01 -7.78 5.37
N MET A 61 6.89 -7.18 4.96
CA MET A 61 6.49 -5.84 5.36
C MET A 61 5.68 -5.85 6.67
N TYR A 62 5.89 -4.85 7.52
CA TYR A 62 5.18 -4.65 8.78
C TYR A 62 4.72 -3.20 8.91
N CYS A 63 3.57 -2.98 9.54
CA CYS A 63 3.01 -1.64 9.69
C CYS A 63 3.69 -0.79 10.78
N CYS A 64 4.35 -1.43 11.76
CA CYS A 64 5.02 -0.75 12.88
C CYS A 64 5.98 -1.69 13.62
N ALA A 65 6.87 -1.11 14.45
CA ALA A 65 7.85 -1.78 15.32
C ALA A 65 7.24 -3.00 16.04
N HIS A 66 6.16 -2.75 16.78
CA HIS A 66 5.46 -3.77 17.55
C HIS A 66 5.04 -4.98 16.71
N CYS A 67 4.48 -4.78 15.51
CA CYS A 67 4.08 -5.89 14.65
C CYS A 67 5.24 -6.73 14.13
N ALA A 68 6.42 -6.13 13.93
CA ALA A 68 7.60 -6.89 13.54
C ALA A 68 8.22 -7.62 14.73
N GLU A 69 8.26 -7.00 15.91
CA GLU A 69 8.70 -7.63 17.16
C GLU A 69 7.83 -8.85 17.51
N GLU A 70 6.51 -8.72 17.41
CA GLU A 70 5.56 -9.84 17.60
C GLU A 70 5.73 -10.94 16.54
N ALA A 71 6.28 -10.60 15.38
CA ALA A 71 6.66 -11.57 14.34
C ALA A 71 8.08 -12.15 14.55
N GLY A 72 8.76 -11.80 15.64
CA GLY A 72 10.08 -12.30 16.00
C GLY A 72 11.25 -11.54 15.36
N VAL A 73 10.99 -10.39 14.73
CA VAL A 73 12.05 -9.55 14.17
C VAL A 73 12.69 -8.72 15.29
N THR A 74 14.02 -8.82 15.42
CA THR A 74 14.78 -8.10 16.44
C THR A 74 15.57 -6.94 15.83
N GLY A 75 15.79 -5.88 16.60
CA GLY A 75 16.66 -4.77 16.21
C GLY A 75 16.06 -3.77 15.21
N MET A 76 14.74 -3.77 15.03
CA MET A 76 14.07 -2.76 14.21
C MET A 76 13.87 -1.46 15.00
N ALA A 77 14.42 -0.37 14.49
CA ALA A 77 14.14 0.98 14.96
C ALA A 77 13.46 1.76 13.84
N ASP A 78 12.47 2.58 14.19
CA ASP A 78 11.85 3.57 13.29
C ASP A 78 12.96 4.49 12.75
N LEU A 79 13.25 4.39 11.45
CA LEU A 79 14.18 5.32 10.79
C LEU A 79 13.43 6.64 10.61
N LYS A 80 13.66 7.55 11.56
CA LYS A 80 13.11 8.90 11.56
C LYS A 80 13.84 9.82 10.58
#